data_AF-A0A0C5Q160-F1
#
_entry.id   AF-A0A0C5Q160-F1
#
_cell.length_a   1.000
_cell.length_b   1.000
_cell.length_c   1.000
_cell.angle_alpha   90.00
_cell.angle_beta   90.00
_cell.angle_gamma   90.00
#
_symmetry.space_group_name_H-M   'P 1'
#
loop_
_entity.id
_entity.type
_entity.pdbx_description
1 polymer ?
#
loop_
_entity_poly.entity_id
_entity_poly.type
_entity_poly.pdbx_seq_one_letter_code
_entity_poly.pdbx_strand_id
1 'polypeptide(L)' 'PPNLPSSLVELRIHDNRIRKVPKGVFSGLRNMNCI' A
#
# COMPACT_ATOMS: atom_id res chain seq x y z
N PRO A 1 3.55 3.77 -2.17
CA PRO A 1 4.98 3.48 -1.97
C PRO A 1 5.64 3.33 -3.34
N PRO A 2 6.74 4.05 -3.62
CA PRO A 2 7.23 4.22 -4.99
C PRO A 2 7.70 2.91 -5.66
N ASN A 3 7.99 1.87 -4.86
CA ASN A 3 8.55 0.61 -5.36
C ASN A 3 7.59 -0.58 -5.26
N LEU A 4 6.27 -0.35 -5.06
CA LEU A 4 5.32 -1.46 -5.09
C LEU A 4 4.85 -1.72 -6.53
N PRO A 5 4.82 -2.98 -6.97
CA PRO A 5 4.33 -3.33 -8.29
C PRO A 5 2.82 -3.06 -8.38
N SER A 6 2.35 -2.61 -9.55
CA SER A 6 0.92 -2.39 -9.82
C SER A 6 0.08 -3.67 -9.75
N SER A 7 0.73 -4.83 -9.86
CA SER A 7 0.12 -6.17 -9.72
C SER A 7 0.01 -6.66 -8.28
N LEU A 8 0.34 -5.84 -7.28
CA LEU A 8 0.26 -6.24 -5.87
C LEU A 8 -1.20 -6.51 -5.47
N VAL A 9 -1.46 -7.69 -4.92
CA VAL A 9 -2.80 -8.15 -4.52
C VAL A 9 -3.06 -7.96 -3.02
N GLU A 10 -2.05 -8.19 -2.19
CA GLU A 10 -2.17 -8.13 -0.73
C GLU A 10 -1.00 -7.35 -0.14
N LEU A 11 -1.29 -6.44 0.79
CA LEU A 11 -0.27 -5.75 1.59
C LEU A 11 -0.58 -5.97 3.06
N ARG A 12 0.37 -6.56 3.79
CA ARG A 12 0.26 -6.75 5.25
C ARG A 12 0.97 -5.61 5.95
N ILE A 13 0.22 -4.80 6.69
CA ILE A 13 0.75 -3.62 7.40
C ILE A 13 0.63 -3.85 8.92
N HIS A 14 1.38 -4.80 9.45
CA HIS A 14 1.52 -5.00 10.89
C HIS A 14 2.90 -4.55 11.38
N ASP A 15 2.99 -4.18 12.65
CA ASP A 15 4.24 -3.80 13.34
C ASP A 15 5.12 -2.78 12.60
N ASN A 16 4.47 -1.74 12.05
CA ASN A 16 5.15 -0.67 11.31
C ASN A 16 5.12 0.65 12.09
N ARG A 17 6.15 1.48 11.88
CA ARG A 17 6.28 2.83 12.48
C ARG A 17 5.54 3.92 11.69
N ILE A 18 4.66 3.54 10.76
CA ILE A 18 3.94 4.46 9.89
C ILE A 18 2.82 5.12 10.70
N ARG A 19 2.98 6.42 11.00
CA ARG A 19 1.99 7.20 11.77
C ARG A 19 0.98 7.94 10.89
N LYS A 20 1.33 8.18 9.63
CA LYS A 20 0.49 8.86 8.64
C LYS A 20 0.73 8.25 7.27
N VAL A 21 -0.34 8.09 6.52
CA VAL A 21 -0.31 7.61 5.14
C VAL A 21 -0.63 8.79 4.21
N PRO A 22 0.29 9.20 3.32
CA PRO A 22 0.03 10.27 2.36
C PRO A 22 -1.15 9.93 1.43
N LYS A 23 -1.97 10.92 1.09
CA LYS A 23 -3.04 10.76 0.11
C LYS A 23 -2.45 10.28 -1.22
N GLY A 24 -3.07 9.27 -1.81
CA GLY A 24 -2.66 8.74 -3.11
C GLY A 24 -1.46 7.80 -3.08
N VAL A 25 -0.94 7.41 -1.92
CA VAL A 25 0.19 6.45 -1.86
C VAL A 25 -0.16 5.07 -2.47
N PHE A 26 -1.46 4.76 -2.57
CA PHE A 26 -2.01 3.53 -3.14
C PHE A 26 -2.70 3.74 -4.51
N SER A 27 -2.64 4.95 -5.11
CA SER A 27 -3.39 5.25 -6.34
C SER A 27 -2.99 4.42 -7.56
N GLY A 28 -1.77 3.87 -7.59
CA GLY A 28 -1.29 2.97 -8.64
C GLY A 28 -1.63 1.50 -8.42
N LEU A 29 -2.20 1.14 -7.27
CA LEU A 29 -2.49 -0.24 -6.88
C LEU A 29 -3.97 -0.55 -7.15
N ARG A 30 -4.28 -0.93 -8.40
CA ARG A 30 -5.66 -1.11 -8.86
C ARG A 30 -6.32 -2.41 -8.38
N ASN A 31 -5.52 -3.43 -8.08
CA ASN A 31 -5.98 -4.79 -7.77
C ASN A 31 -5.68 -5.20 -6.31
N MET A 32 -5.59 -4.23 -5.40
CA MET A 32 -5.07 -4.44 -4.06
C MET A 32 -6.18 -4.51 -3.01
N ASN A 33 -6.15 -5.55 -2.17
CA ASN A 33 -6.91 -5.66 -0.94
C ASN A 33 -6.09 -5.12 0.24
N CYS A 34 -6.66 -4.19 1.01
CA CYS A 34 -6.09 -3.72 2.28
C CYS A 34 -6.76 -4.47 3.43
N ILE A 35 -5.98 -5.17 4.26
CA ILE A 35 -6.42 -5.79 5.51
C ILE A 35 -5.60 -5.29 6.70
#